data_AF-A0A962V6Q4-F1
#
_entry.id   AF-A0A962V6Q4-F1
#
_cell.length_a   1.000
_cell.length_b   1.000
_cell.length_c   1.000
_cell.angle_alpha   90.00
_cell.angle_beta   90.00
_cell.angle_gamma   90.00
#
_symmetry.space_group_name_H-M   'P 1'
#
loop_
_entity.id
_entity.type
_entity.pdbx_description
1 polymer ?
#
loop_
_entity_poly.entity_id
_entity_poly.type
_entity_poly.pdbx_seq_one_letter_code
_entity_poly.pdbx_strand_id
1 'polypeptide(L)'
;AKNIDLEGPTLFPELDPENALGLVMKLLGNIGSILSNMLLVLLTVTFMLLDTTGFMTRLRQVSPDPSASQRYLSEFATNVRRYLALKTWLSLITGLGVGLWVAFMGLDFPLIWGMLAFFFN
;
A
#
# COMPACT_ATOMS: atom_id res chain seq x y z
N ALA A 1 -10.80 39.06 52.91
CA ALA A 1 -9.73 38.90 51.91
C ALA A 1 -10.21 37.86 50.90
N LYS A 2 -10.36 38.28 49.65
CA LYS A 2 -10.93 37.50 48.54
C LYS A 2 -9.87 36.49 48.09
N ASN A 3 -10.11 35.19 48.29
CA ASN A 3 -9.28 34.15 47.69
C ASN A 3 -9.40 34.27 46.18
N ILE A 4 -8.26 34.40 45.52
CA ILE A 4 -8.15 34.63 44.09
C ILE A 4 -8.06 33.24 43.47
N ASP A 5 -9.17 32.77 42.91
CA ASP A 5 -9.20 31.56 42.11
C ASP A 5 -8.36 31.79 40.85
N LEU A 6 -7.16 31.21 40.86
CA LEU A 6 -6.27 31.17 39.71
C LEU A 6 -6.73 30.04 38.79
N GLU A 7 -7.81 30.27 38.04
CA GLU A 7 -8.18 29.46 36.90
C GLU A 7 -7.21 29.77 35.74
N GLY A 8 -6.03 29.15 35.78
CA GLY A 8 -5.19 29.05 34.58
C GLY A 8 -5.93 28.18 33.55
N PRO A 9 -5.88 28.50 32.25
CA PRO A 9 -6.38 27.61 31.22
C PRO A 9 -5.62 26.29 31.34
N THR A 10 -6.31 25.24 31.77
CA THR A 10 -5.80 23.88 31.84
C THR A 10 -5.52 23.42 30.41
N LEU A 11 -4.30 23.69 29.93
CA LEU A 11 -3.84 23.33 28.58
C LEU A 11 -3.68 21.82 28.38
N PHE A 12 -3.87 21.00 29.42
CA PHE A 12 -3.78 19.55 29.36
C PHE A 12 -4.80 18.84 30.28
N PRO A 13 -6.11 18.86 29.98
CA PRO A 13 -7.07 17.97 30.62
C PRO A 13 -7.11 16.58 29.95
N GLU A 14 -6.40 16.37 28.84
CA GLU A 14 -6.61 15.20 27.96
C GLU A 14 -5.62 14.04 28.17
N LEU A 15 -4.70 14.15 29.12
CA LEU A 15 -3.78 13.06 29.50
C LEU A 15 -4.34 12.21 30.64
N ASP A 16 -5.65 11.95 30.63
CA ASP A 16 -6.22 10.91 31.46
C ASP A 16 -5.74 9.55 30.92
N PRO A 17 -5.15 8.67 31.77
CA PRO A 17 -4.68 7.35 31.35
C PRO A 17 -5.79 6.51 30.69
N GLU A 18 -7.04 6.80 31.04
CA GLU A 18 -8.26 6.21 30.48
C GLU A 18 -8.46 6.58 28.99
N ASN A 19 -8.22 7.83 28.60
CA ASN A 19 -8.33 8.29 27.21
C ASN A 19 -7.10 7.89 26.37
N ALA A 20 -5.92 7.84 26.99
CA ALA A 20 -4.68 7.42 26.34
C ALA A 20 -4.73 5.96 25.87
N LEU A 21 -5.27 5.06 26.71
CA LEU A 21 -5.49 3.66 26.33
C LEU A 21 -6.47 3.51 25.16
N GLY A 22 -7.54 4.31 25.14
CA GLY A 22 -8.50 4.34 24.02
C GLY A 22 -7.87 4.78 22.69
N LEU A 23 -6.96 5.75 22.72
CA LEU A 23 -6.22 6.19 21.53
C LEU A 23 -5.26 5.11 21.03
N VAL A 24 -4.51 4.47 21.92
CA VAL A 24 -3.61 3.36 21.57
C VAL A 24 -4.41 2.20 20.99
N MET A 25 -5.56 1.84 21.59
CA MET A 25 -6.44 0.79 21.08
C MET A 25 -6.99 1.12 19.69
N LYS A 26 -7.40 2.37 19.43
CA LYS A 26 -7.84 2.83 18.11
C LYS A 26 -6.72 2.79 17.07
N LEU A 27 -5.52 3.22 17.43
CA LEU A 27 -4.35 3.18 16.53
C LEU A 27 -3.97 1.74 16.18
N LEU A 28 -3.91 0.86 17.18
CA LEU A 28 -3.65 -0.57 16.96
C LEU A 28 -4.74 -1.23 16.13
N GLY A 29 -6.02 -0.88 16.37
CA GLY A 29 -7.15 -1.35 15.57
C GLY A 29 -7.05 -0.90 14.11
N ASN A 30 -6.72 0.36 13.87
CA ASN A 30 -6.57 0.92 12.52
C ASN A 30 -5.38 0.30 11.78
N ILE A 31 -4.24 0.14 12.45
CA ILE A 31 -3.06 -0.53 11.88
C ILE A 31 -3.40 -1.98 11.54
N GLY A 32 -4.05 -2.70 12.45
CA GLY A 32 -4.49 -4.08 12.22
C GLY A 32 -5.47 -4.20 11.04
N SER A 33 -6.38 -3.24 10.89
CA SER A 33 -7.32 -3.18 9.77
C SER A 33 -6.60 -2.94 8.43
N ILE A 34 -5.67 -1.98 8.37
CA ILE A 34 -4.87 -1.73 7.17
C ILE A 34 -4.06 -2.98 6.81
N LEU A 35 -3.41 -3.61 7.79
CA LEU A 35 -2.60 -4.81 7.56
C LEU A 35 -3.45 -5.99 7.05
N SER A 36 -4.65 -6.19 7.59
CA SER A 36 -5.60 -7.20 7.08
C SER A 36 -6.03 -6.90 5.65
N ASN A 37 -6.38 -5.65 5.36
CA ASN A 37 -6.79 -5.26 4.01
C ASN A 37 -5.66 -5.43 2.99
N MET A 38 -4.43 -5.04 3.35
CA MET A 38 -3.26 -5.24 2.51
C MET A 38 -2.95 -6.72 2.28
N LEU A 39 -3.08 -7.56 3.31
CA LEU A 39 -2.93 -9.00 3.20
C LEU A 39 -3.96 -9.59 2.23
N LEU A 40 -5.23 -9.19 2.33
CA LEU A 40 -6.29 -9.63 1.43
C LEU A 40 -6.05 -9.19 -0.02
N VAL A 41 -5.62 -7.95 -0.25
CA VAL A 41 -5.27 -7.46 -1.59
C VAL A 41 -4.09 -8.23 -2.16
N LEU A 42 -3.04 -8.47 -1.36
CA LEU A 42 -1.86 -9.22 -1.77
C LEU A 42 -2.21 -10.68 -2.11
N LEU A 43 -3.04 -11.32 -1.29
CA LEU A 43 -3.57 -12.66 -1.58
C LEU A 43 -4.41 -12.65 -2.85
N THR A 44 -5.25 -11.65 -3.05
CA THR A 44 -6.11 -11.53 -4.24
C THR A 44 -5.28 -11.39 -5.52
N VAL A 45 -4.27 -10.50 -5.52
CA VAL A 45 -3.34 -10.33 -6.65
C VAL A 45 -2.53 -11.60 -6.88
N THR A 46 -2.08 -12.26 -5.81
CA THR A 46 -1.35 -13.54 -5.91
C THR A 46 -2.22 -14.63 -6.50
N PHE A 47 -3.46 -14.79 -6.04
CA PHE A 47 -4.41 -15.74 -6.62
C PHE A 47 -4.78 -15.39 -8.05
N MET A 48 -4.94 -14.11 -8.38
CA MET A 48 -5.19 -13.67 -9.75
C MET A 48 -4.02 -13.99 -10.69
N LEU A 49 -2.77 -13.82 -10.20
CA LEU A 49 -1.57 -14.23 -10.94
C LEU A 49 -1.49 -15.76 -11.07
N LEU A 50 -1.75 -16.50 -9.99
CA LEU A 50 -1.76 -17.97 -9.99
C LEU A 50 -2.85 -18.53 -10.92
N ASP A 51 -4.03 -17.94 -10.91
CA ASP A 51 -5.12 -18.30 -11.81
C ASP A 51 -4.76 -17.99 -13.26
N THR A 52 -4.11 -16.83 -13.52
CA THR A 52 -3.61 -16.52 -14.87
C THR A 52 -2.56 -17.54 -15.33
N THR A 53 -1.69 -18.03 -14.44
CA THR A 53 -0.75 -19.12 -14.76
C THR A 53 -1.45 -20.47 -14.94
N GLY A 54 -2.52 -20.76 -14.19
CA GLY A 54 -3.29 -22.01 -14.25
C GLY A 54 -4.28 -22.09 -15.42
N PHE A 55 -4.82 -20.95 -15.85
CA PHE A 55 -5.73 -20.80 -16.99
C PHE A 55 -5.06 -21.27 -18.29
N MET A 56 -3.76 -21.01 -18.45
CA MET A 56 -2.96 -21.48 -19.58
C MET A 56 -2.80 -23.01 -19.62
N THR A 57 -2.74 -23.67 -18.45
CA THR A 57 -2.65 -25.14 -18.35
C THR A 57 -3.98 -25.80 -18.73
N ARG A 58 -5.11 -25.17 -18.37
CA ARG A 58 -6.46 -25.62 -18.79
C ARG A 58 -6.70 -25.39 -20.27
N LEU A 59 -6.18 -24.31 -20.85
CA LEU A 59 -6.23 -24.05 -22.30
C LEU A 59 -5.45 -25.10 -23.11
N ARG A 60 -4.30 -25.58 -22.60
CA ARG A 60 -3.50 -26.66 -23.22
C ARG A 60 -4.22 -28.00 -23.28
N GLN A 61 -5.13 -28.30 -22.35
CA GLN A 61 -5.92 -29.54 -22.41
C GLN A 61 -6.95 -29.53 -23.55
N VAL A 62 -7.24 -28.36 -24.13
CA VAL A 62 -8.15 -28.17 -25.26
C VAL A 62 -7.39 -28.06 -26.61
N SER A 63 -6.07 -27.86 -26.60
CA SER A 63 -5.27 -27.64 -27.82
C SER A 63 -4.25 -28.77 -28.07
N PRO A 64 -4.35 -29.55 -29.16
CA PRO A 64 -3.56 -30.77 -29.38
C PRO A 64 -2.09 -30.59 -29.83
N ASP A 65 -1.53 -29.38 -29.86
CA ASP A 65 -0.22 -29.11 -30.49
C ASP A 65 0.88 -28.64 -29.49
N PRO A 66 1.98 -29.39 -29.30
CA PRO A 66 3.08 -29.05 -28.39
C PRO A 66 3.92 -27.83 -28.82
N SER A 67 3.85 -27.39 -30.08
CA SER A 67 4.55 -26.18 -30.56
C SER A 67 3.88 -24.88 -30.10
N ALA A 68 2.56 -24.92 -29.85
CA ALA A 68 1.79 -23.77 -29.39
C ALA A 68 2.14 -23.40 -27.93
N SER A 69 2.54 -24.39 -27.12
CA SER A 69 2.90 -24.24 -25.70
C SER A 69 4.02 -23.22 -25.42
N GLN A 70 5.04 -23.13 -26.27
CA GLN A 70 6.16 -22.17 -26.11
C GLN A 70 5.73 -20.74 -26.48
N ARG A 71 4.86 -20.61 -27.49
CA ARG A 71 4.32 -19.32 -27.95
C ARG A 71 3.48 -18.66 -26.86
N TYR A 72 2.64 -19.43 -26.17
CA TYR A 72 1.84 -18.93 -25.04
C TYR A 72 2.69 -18.51 -23.84
N LEU A 73 3.78 -19.22 -23.53
CA LEU A 73 4.73 -18.81 -22.49
C LEU A 73 5.39 -17.47 -22.83
N SER A 74 5.75 -17.28 -24.11
CA SER A 74 6.34 -16.02 -24.57
C SER A 74 5.34 -14.85 -24.52
N GLU A 75 4.08 -15.07 -24.88
CA GLU A 75 3.01 -14.06 -24.82
C GLU A 75 2.67 -13.71 -23.38
N PHE A 76 2.54 -14.72 -22.51
CA PHE A 76 2.30 -14.51 -21.09
C PHE A 76 3.42 -13.70 -20.44
N ALA A 77 4.68 -14.10 -20.66
CA ALA A 77 5.81 -13.37 -20.14
C ALA A 77 5.86 -11.92 -20.68
N THR A 78 5.38 -11.71 -21.91
CA THR A 78 5.28 -10.37 -22.51
C THR A 78 4.17 -9.52 -21.87
N ASN A 79 3.02 -10.12 -21.59
CA ASN A 79 1.91 -9.46 -20.91
C ASN A 79 2.26 -9.12 -19.46
N VAL A 80 2.91 -10.04 -18.74
CA VAL A 80 3.42 -9.81 -17.37
C VAL A 80 4.49 -8.71 -17.37
N ARG A 81 5.46 -8.77 -18.30
CA ARG A 81 6.47 -7.69 -18.43
C ARG A 81 5.82 -6.34 -18.69
N ARG A 82 4.79 -6.28 -19.53
CA ARG A 82 4.07 -5.04 -19.82
C ARG A 82 3.32 -4.50 -18.61
N TYR A 83 2.63 -5.38 -17.87
CA TYR A 83 1.93 -5.00 -16.65
C TYR A 83 2.91 -4.53 -15.55
N LEU A 84 4.01 -5.26 -15.34
CA LEU A 84 5.05 -4.88 -14.39
C LEU A 84 5.71 -3.57 -14.78
N ALA A 85 6.04 -3.37 -16.06
CA ALA A 85 6.59 -2.11 -16.55
C ALA A 85 5.62 -0.95 -16.30
N LEU A 86 4.33 -1.11 -16.61
CA LEU A 86 3.31 -0.10 -16.34
C LEU A 86 3.18 0.20 -14.84
N LYS A 87 3.17 -0.82 -13.97
CA LYS A 87 3.13 -0.64 -12.52
C LYS A 87 4.36 0.13 -12.02
N THR A 88 5.55 -0.23 -12.49
CA THR A 88 6.80 0.46 -12.13
C THR A 88 6.76 1.92 -12.57
N TRP A 89 6.30 2.20 -13.80
CA TRP A 89 6.17 3.58 -14.28
C TRP A 89 5.17 4.40 -13.46
N LEU A 90 3.99 3.85 -13.17
CA LEU A 90 3.00 4.53 -12.32
C LEU A 90 3.58 4.79 -10.93
N SER A 91 4.14 3.77 -10.29
CA SER A 91 4.75 3.86 -8.96
C SER A 91 5.88 4.89 -8.91
N LEU A 92 6.73 4.94 -9.95
CA LEU A 92 7.81 5.94 -10.07
C LEU A 92 7.25 7.37 -10.18
N ILE A 93 6.22 7.57 -11.00
CA ILE A 93 5.57 8.88 -11.16
C ILE A 93 4.94 9.31 -9.84
N THR A 94 4.24 8.42 -9.16
CA THR A 94 3.61 8.69 -7.85
C THR A 94 4.67 9.05 -6.80
N GLY A 95 5.74 8.27 -6.70
CA GLY A 95 6.83 8.51 -5.76
C GLY A 95 7.57 9.82 -6.02
N LEU A 96 7.87 10.14 -7.28
CA LEU A 96 8.47 11.41 -7.66
C LEU A 96 7.53 12.59 -7.40
N GLY A 97 6.24 12.45 -7.72
CA GLY A 97 5.23 13.48 -7.48
C GLY A 97 5.11 13.82 -5.99
N VAL A 98 5.02 12.80 -5.13
CA VAL A 98 4.99 12.99 -3.67
C VAL A 98 6.29 13.58 -3.16
N GLY A 99 7.45 13.08 -3.61
CA GLY A 99 8.76 13.61 -3.19
C GLY A 99 8.95 15.08 -3.55
N LEU A 100 8.58 15.48 -4.77
CA LEU A 100 8.61 16.88 -5.22
C LEU A 100 7.62 17.76 -4.44
N TRP A 101 6.42 17.24 -4.17
CA TRP A 101 5.41 17.95 -3.40
C TRP A 101 5.87 18.25 -1.97
N VAL A 102 6.45 17.25 -1.30
CA VAL A 102 7.00 17.38 0.05
C VAL A 102 8.19 18.33 0.07
N ALA A 103 9.07 18.26 -0.95
CA ALA A 103 10.18 19.19 -1.09
C ALA A 103 9.71 20.64 -1.28
N PHE A 104 8.65 20.85 -2.05
CA PHE A 104 8.04 22.16 -2.25
C PHE A 104 7.41 22.72 -0.96
N MET A 105 6.81 21.87 -0.14
CA MET A 105 6.29 22.25 1.18
C MET A 105 7.38 22.56 2.22
N GLY A 106 8.66 22.34 1.89
CA GLY A 106 9.76 22.52 2.83
C GLY A 106 9.76 21.50 3.97
N LEU A 107 9.09 20.35 3.80
CA LEU A 107 9.12 19.27 4.77
C LEU A 107 10.48 18.56 4.74
N ASP A 108 10.94 18.12 5.90
CA ASP A 108 12.14 17.31 6.01
C ASP A 108 11.97 15.93 5.33
N PHE A 109 13.07 15.41 4.82
CA PHE A 109 13.17 14.07 4.21
C PHE A 109 12.22 13.77 3.03
N PRO A 110 12.14 14.63 2.00
CA PRO A 110 11.27 14.42 0.83
C PRO A 110 11.55 13.10 0.09
N LEU A 111 12.80 12.62 0.12
CA LEU A 111 13.19 11.34 -0.45
C LEU A 111 12.49 10.15 0.24
N ILE A 112 12.36 10.18 1.57
CA ILE A 112 11.73 9.09 2.35
C ILE A 112 10.24 9.02 2.02
N TRP A 113 9.57 10.17 1.98
CA TRP A 113 8.16 10.26 1.63
C TRP A 113 7.87 9.80 0.19
N GLY A 114 8.73 10.17 -0.76
CA GLY A 114 8.62 9.70 -2.15
C GLY A 114 8.84 8.18 -2.29
N MET A 115 9.81 7.62 -1.57
CA MET A 115 10.03 6.16 -1.56
C MET A 115 8.85 5.42 -0.93
N LEU A 116 8.26 5.94 0.14
CA LEU A 116 7.08 5.35 0.76
C LEU A 116 5.90 5.31 -0.22
N ALA A 117 5.64 6.41 -0.92
CA ALA A 117 4.60 6.50 -1.94
C ALA A 117 4.87 5.56 -3.13
N PHE A 118 6.13 5.38 -3.55
CA PHE A 118 6.52 4.39 -4.54
C PHE A 118 6.16 2.96 -4.10
N PHE A 119 6.54 2.55 -2.89
CA PHE A 119 6.33 1.18 -2.42
C PHE A 119 4.86 0.82 -2.16
N PHE A 120 4.03 1.79 -1.77
CA PHE A 120 2.63 1.56 -1.43
C PHE A 120 1.66 1.61 -2.65
N ASN A 121 2.17 1.92 -3.85
CA ASN A 121 1.39 2.04 -5.09
C ASN A 121 1.52 0.80 -6.00
#